data_AF-A0A3B0ZKU8-F1
#
_entry.id   AF-A0A3B0ZKU8-F1
#
_cell.length_a   1.000
_cell.length_b   1.000
_cell.length_c   1.000
_cell.angle_alpha   90.00
_cell.angle_beta   90.00
_cell.angle_gamma   90.00
#
_symmetry.space_group_name_H-M   'P 1'
#
loop_
_entity.id
_entity.type
_entity.pdbx_description
1 polymer ?
#
loop_
_entity_poly.entity_id
_entity_poly.type
_entity_poly.pdbx_seq_one_letter_code
_entity_poly.pdbx_strand_id
1 'polypeptide(L)'
;MKRIFEITIFFFLLVPIYGQAACSIVNGTTYGNCGGVGVGVGAGAGFGFGLKGIMTITRSKSESGNIAGAKVLSGGALFFSGVSMGDIVVTKGGRLVVTGVVNGAVRNNGGAVSIRGVVNTLVVNGGKTVIYGTVSSASGAGEVFYKEGSVVGYSTVKKSR
;
A
#
# COMPACT_ATOMS: atom_id res chain seq x y z
N MET A 1 -37.97 -61.63 1.87
CA MET A 1 -37.82 -60.34 2.60
C MET A 1 -36.45 -60.28 3.26
N LYS A 2 -35.37 -60.00 2.51
CA LYS A 2 -34.00 -60.04 3.03
C LYS A 2 -33.00 -59.25 2.16
N ARG A 3 -33.37 -58.05 1.68
CA ARG A 3 -32.48 -57.20 0.82
C ARG A 3 -32.73 -55.69 0.92
N ILE A 4 -33.12 -55.17 2.10
CA ILE A 4 -33.39 -53.72 2.24
C ILE A 4 -32.55 -53.07 3.38
N PHE A 5 -31.79 -53.85 4.15
CA PHE A 5 -31.20 -53.37 5.41
C PHE A 5 -29.69 -53.05 5.39
N GLU A 6 -29.08 -52.87 4.21
CA GLU A 6 -27.62 -52.62 4.11
C GLU A 6 -27.21 -51.32 3.40
N ILE A 7 -28.17 -50.49 2.96
CA ILE A 7 -27.84 -49.28 2.18
C ILE A 7 -27.84 -48.01 3.05
N THR A 8 -28.15 -48.09 4.35
CA THR A 8 -28.27 -46.90 5.22
C THR A 8 -27.00 -46.55 6.01
N ILE A 9 -25.94 -47.37 5.96
CA ILE A 9 -24.71 -47.16 6.77
C ILE A 9 -23.58 -46.46 5.99
N PHE A 10 -23.73 -46.24 4.69
CA PHE A 10 -22.65 -45.64 3.88
C PHE A 10 -22.79 -44.14 3.60
N PHE A 11 -23.84 -43.48 4.10
CA PHE A 11 -24.12 -42.06 3.78
C PHE A 11 -23.84 -41.07 4.92
N PHE A 12 -23.21 -41.50 6.01
CA PHE A 12 -22.90 -40.65 7.17
C PHE A 12 -21.40 -40.32 7.35
N LEU A 13 -20.52 -40.78 6.45
CA LEU A 13 -19.06 -40.61 6.59
C LEU A 13 -18.45 -39.52 5.69
N LEU A 14 -19.26 -38.70 5.03
CA LEU A 14 -18.78 -37.62 4.16
C LEU A 14 -19.32 -36.24 4.57
N VAL A 15 -19.48 -36.01 5.87
CA VAL A 15 -19.62 -34.63 6.36
C VAL A 15 -18.20 -34.09 6.57
N PRO A 16 -17.69 -33.17 5.75
CA PRO A 16 -16.45 -32.48 6.06
C PRO A 16 -16.65 -31.78 7.41
N ILE A 17 -15.92 -32.25 8.40
CA ILE A 17 -15.82 -31.59 9.70
C ILE A 17 -15.05 -30.30 9.42
N TYR A 18 -15.79 -29.23 9.09
CA TYR A 18 -15.25 -27.88 9.11
C TYR A 18 -14.94 -27.58 10.57
N GLY A 19 -13.74 -27.99 11.01
CA GLY A 19 -13.17 -27.56 12.27
C GLY A 19 -13.09 -26.05 12.22
N GLN A 20 -14.04 -25.40 12.90
CA GLN A 20 -13.99 -23.97 13.13
C GLN A 20 -12.71 -23.74 13.96
N ALA A 21 -11.66 -23.24 13.31
CA ALA A 21 -10.46 -22.80 13.99
C ALA A 21 -10.86 -21.68 14.95
N ALA A 22 -10.98 -22.00 16.25
CA ALA A 22 -11.11 -21.00 17.30
C ALA A 22 -9.74 -20.34 17.47
N CYS A 23 -9.47 -19.32 16.67
CA CYS A 23 -8.29 -18.46 16.81
C CYS A 23 -8.71 -17.20 17.56
N SER A 24 -8.20 -17.04 18.78
CA SER A 24 -8.40 -15.83 19.58
C SER A 24 -7.12 -15.01 19.56
N ILE A 25 -7.24 -13.70 19.36
CA ILE A 25 -6.11 -12.77 19.42
C ILE A 25 -6.33 -11.86 20.62
N VAL A 26 -5.46 -11.96 21.63
CA VAL A 26 -5.49 -11.12 22.84
C VAL A 26 -4.14 -10.42 22.96
N ASN A 27 -4.14 -9.08 22.95
CA ASN A 27 -2.92 -8.26 22.99
C ASN A 27 -1.85 -8.62 21.94
N GLY A 28 -2.26 -9.00 20.74
CA GLY A 28 -1.33 -9.38 19.66
C GLY A 28 -0.75 -10.79 19.79
N THR A 29 -1.06 -11.50 20.87
CA THR A 29 -0.74 -12.92 21.04
C THR A 29 -1.88 -13.78 20.52
N THR A 30 -1.52 -14.83 19.79
CA THR A 30 -2.48 -15.79 19.24
C THR A 30 -2.68 -16.96 20.19
N TYR A 31 -3.94 -17.35 20.36
CA TYR A 31 -4.35 -18.47 21.17
C TYR A 31 -5.26 -19.38 20.33
N GLY A 32 -5.03 -20.69 20.42
CA GLY A 32 -5.78 -21.69 19.68
C GLY A 32 -5.11 -22.14 18.37
N ASN A 33 -5.84 -22.90 17.55
CA ASN A 33 -5.33 -23.47 16.31
C ASN A 33 -5.51 -22.48 15.16
N CYS A 34 -4.56 -21.55 14.99
CA CYS A 34 -4.58 -20.54 13.92
C CYS A 34 -4.01 -21.04 12.59
N GLY A 35 -4.01 -22.36 12.34
CA GLY A 35 -3.61 -22.94 11.06
C GLY A 35 -4.49 -22.42 9.92
N GLY A 36 -3.91 -21.60 9.03
CA GLY A 36 -4.63 -20.97 7.91
C GLY A 36 -5.16 -19.56 8.19
N VAL A 37 -5.04 -19.06 9.42
CA VAL A 37 -5.34 -17.65 9.75
C VAL A 37 -4.03 -16.86 9.66
N GLY A 38 -3.97 -15.89 8.75
CA GLY A 38 -2.82 -15.01 8.59
C GLY A 38 -2.67 -14.09 9.79
N VAL A 39 -1.93 -14.53 10.81
CA VAL A 39 -1.66 -13.69 11.98
C VAL A 39 -0.39 -12.91 11.75
N GLY A 40 -0.51 -11.59 11.61
CA GLY A 40 0.63 -10.69 11.45
C GLY A 40 1.44 -10.60 12.74
N VAL A 41 2.36 -11.54 12.96
CA VAL A 41 3.35 -11.48 14.03
C VAL A 41 4.69 -10.99 13.46
N GLY A 42 4.91 -9.68 13.52
CA GLY A 42 6.16 -9.05 13.10
C GLY A 42 6.16 -7.54 13.34
N ALA A 43 6.94 -7.11 14.35
CA ALA A 43 7.37 -5.74 14.68
C ALA A 43 6.47 -4.58 14.20
N GLY A 44 5.38 -4.32 14.94
CA GLY A 44 4.52 -3.13 14.76
C GLY A 44 3.09 -3.41 14.28
N ALA A 45 2.67 -4.67 14.21
CA ALA A 45 1.35 -5.08 13.73
C ALA A 45 0.29 -5.12 14.84
N GLY A 46 -0.34 -3.97 15.13
CA GLY A 46 -1.69 -3.93 15.70
C GLY A 46 -2.73 -3.91 14.58
N PHE A 47 -3.68 -4.84 14.60
CA PHE A 47 -4.83 -5.00 13.68
C PHE A 47 -4.51 -5.28 12.20
N GLY A 48 -4.54 -6.57 11.80
CA GLY A 48 -5.09 -7.06 10.52
C GLY A 48 -4.60 -6.54 9.16
N PHE A 49 -3.70 -5.56 9.12
CA PHE A 49 -3.15 -4.95 7.92
C PHE A 49 -1.65 -4.75 8.17
N GLY A 50 -0.83 -5.72 7.76
CA GLY A 50 0.61 -5.67 7.98
C GLY A 50 1.22 -4.38 7.40
N LEU A 51 1.55 -3.44 8.28
CA LEU A 51 2.29 -2.23 7.91
C LEU A 51 3.72 -2.66 7.57
N LYS A 52 4.08 -2.62 6.29
CA LYS A 52 5.46 -2.84 5.88
C LYS A 52 6.31 -1.68 6.39
N GLY A 53 7.51 -1.97 6.89
CA GLY A 53 8.48 -0.93 7.27
C GLY A 53 8.90 -0.06 6.09
N ILE A 54 9.87 0.84 6.33
CA ILE A 54 10.36 1.73 5.26
C ILE A 54 11.05 0.89 4.17
N MET A 55 10.60 1.05 2.94
CA MET A 55 11.08 0.25 1.81
C MET A 55 12.19 0.97 1.04
N THR A 56 13.32 0.29 0.80
CA THR A 56 14.35 0.78 -0.13
C THR A 56 14.15 0.16 -1.51
N ILE A 57 13.99 1.01 -2.53
CA ILE A 57 13.69 0.60 -3.90
C ILE A 57 14.89 0.87 -4.79
N THR A 58 15.61 -0.20 -5.17
CA THR A 58 16.76 -0.16 -6.09
C THR A 58 16.42 -0.64 -7.51
N ARG A 59 15.24 -1.26 -7.68
CA ARG A 59 14.73 -1.79 -8.95
C ARG A 59 13.24 -1.52 -9.06
N SER A 60 12.67 -1.77 -10.24
CA SER A 60 11.23 -1.65 -10.47
C SER A 60 10.43 -2.52 -9.49
N LYS A 61 9.45 -1.92 -8.81
CA LYS A 61 8.56 -2.58 -7.86
C LYS A 61 7.17 -1.94 -7.90
N SER A 62 6.14 -2.77 -7.83
CA SER A 62 4.78 -2.34 -7.52
C SER A 62 4.43 -2.69 -6.08
N GLU A 63 3.77 -1.76 -5.39
CA GLU A 63 3.35 -1.95 -4.00
C GLU A 63 1.96 -1.33 -3.79
N SER A 64 1.04 -2.15 -3.27
CA SER A 64 -0.37 -1.78 -3.05
C SER A 64 -0.79 -1.86 -1.58
N GLY A 65 0.09 -2.32 -0.69
CA GLY A 65 -0.19 -2.44 0.73
C GLY A 65 0.09 -1.17 1.52
N ASN A 66 -0.04 -1.29 2.84
CA ASN A 66 0.28 -0.21 3.77
C ASN A 66 1.78 -0.22 4.07
N ILE A 67 2.44 0.93 3.91
CA ILE A 67 3.88 1.08 4.15
C ILE A 67 4.15 2.25 5.11
N ALA A 68 5.20 2.13 5.92
CA ALA A 68 5.65 3.22 6.79
C ALA A 68 6.33 4.35 5.98
N GLY A 69 6.80 4.05 4.77
CA GLY A 69 7.44 5.00 3.87
C GLY A 69 8.29 4.28 2.82
N ALA A 70 8.94 5.04 1.94
CA ALA A 70 9.85 4.47 0.95
C ALA A 70 11.00 5.40 0.58
N LYS A 71 12.13 4.83 0.18
CA LYS A 71 13.25 5.51 -0.45
C LYS A 71 13.51 4.90 -1.82
N VAL A 72 13.22 5.66 -2.88
CA VAL A 72 13.46 5.27 -4.26
C VAL A 72 14.83 5.78 -4.69
N LEU A 73 15.76 4.85 -4.90
CA LEU A 73 17.13 5.14 -5.28
C LEU A 73 17.28 5.23 -6.81
N SER A 74 18.46 5.65 -7.26
CA SER A 74 18.80 5.68 -8.69
C SER A 74 18.58 4.32 -9.36
N GLY A 75 17.92 4.30 -10.53
CA GLY A 75 17.54 3.06 -11.23
C GLY A 75 16.33 2.34 -10.64
N GLY A 76 15.89 2.73 -9.44
CA GLY A 76 14.66 2.25 -8.83
C GLY A 76 13.42 2.90 -9.42
N ALA A 77 12.34 2.12 -9.54
CA ALA A 77 11.03 2.62 -9.94
C ALA A 77 9.95 2.06 -9.01
N LEU A 78 9.19 2.92 -8.36
CA LEU A 78 8.08 2.51 -7.49
C LEU A 78 6.74 2.90 -8.12
N PHE A 79 5.87 1.92 -8.32
CA PHE A 79 4.47 2.10 -8.67
C PHE A 79 3.62 1.83 -7.44
N PHE A 80 3.15 2.89 -6.79
CA PHE A 80 2.51 2.82 -5.48
C PHE A 80 1.01 3.11 -5.55
N SER A 81 0.20 2.13 -5.17
CA SER A 81 -1.27 2.22 -5.14
C SER A 81 -1.88 2.06 -3.75
N GLY A 82 -1.05 1.79 -2.73
CA GLY A 82 -1.50 1.59 -1.34
C GLY A 82 -1.55 2.87 -0.50
N VAL A 83 -1.35 2.72 0.80
CA VAL A 83 -1.31 3.83 1.77
C VAL A 83 0.07 3.94 2.42
N SER A 84 0.74 5.06 2.23
CA SER A 84 2.00 5.38 2.91
C SER A 84 1.68 6.22 4.15
N MET A 85 1.97 5.68 5.33
CA MET A 85 1.78 6.40 6.60
C MET A 85 2.88 7.44 6.86
N GLY A 86 4.01 7.33 6.14
CA GLY A 86 5.10 8.28 6.22
C GLY A 86 5.61 8.69 4.85
N ASP A 87 6.87 9.10 4.84
CA ASP A 87 7.45 9.83 3.72
C ASP A 87 7.91 8.90 2.60
N ILE A 88 7.78 9.39 1.36
CA ILE A 88 8.39 8.76 0.18
C ILE A 88 9.45 9.71 -0.38
N VAL A 89 10.71 9.29 -0.32
CA VAL A 89 11.85 10.06 -0.81
C VAL A 89 12.32 9.48 -2.14
N VAL A 90 12.40 10.31 -3.18
CA VAL A 90 12.87 9.93 -4.51
C VAL A 90 14.18 10.64 -4.77
N THR A 91 15.27 9.90 -4.93
CA THR A 91 16.58 10.48 -5.23
C THR A 91 16.77 10.67 -6.74
N LYS A 92 17.85 11.36 -7.12
CA LYS A 92 18.28 11.48 -8.53
C LYS A 92 18.30 10.12 -9.23
N GLY A 93 17.70 10.06 -10.42
CA GLY A 93 17.59 8.85 -11.23
C GLY A 93 16.51 7.84 -10.77
N GLY A 94 15.82 8.11 -9.65
CA GLY A 94 14.69 7.31 -9.18
C GLY A 94 13.38 7.74 -9.83
N ARG A 95 12.41 6.81 -9.91
CA ARG A 95 11.07 7.07 -10.47
C ARG A 95 9.97 6.67 -9.50
N LEU A 96 8.97 7.53 -9.33
CA LEU A 96 7.81 7.26 -8.50
C LEU A 96 6.53 7.57 -9.26
N VAL A 97 5.57 6.65 -9.21
CA VAL A 97 4.18 6.87 -9.62
C VAL A 97 3.28 6.57 -8.43
N VAL A 98 2.50 7.55 -7.99
CA VAL A 98 1.56 7.41 -6.88
C VAL A 98 0.14 7.46 -7.41
N THR A 99 -0.60 6.37 -7.30
CA THR A 99 -2.07 6.34 -7.49
C THR A 99 -2.82 6.19 -6.17
N GLY A 100 -2.12 5.79 -5.10
CA GLY A 100 -2.68 5.64 -3.76
C GLY A 100 -2.62 6.91 -2.91
N VAL A 101 -2.48 6.73 -1.60
CA VAL A 101 -2.46 7.82 -0.61
C VAL A 101 -1.11 7.90 0.08
N VAL A 102 -0.57 9.12 0.21
CA VAL A 102 0.64 9.40 1.00
C VAL A 102 0.29 10.42 2.08
N ASN A 103 0.19 9.96 3.33
CA ASN A 103 -0.13 10.81 4.48
C ASN A 103 1.07 11.61 5.00
N GLY A 104 2.30 11.20 4.65
CA GLY A 104 3.51 11.97 4.85
C GLY A 104 3.82 12.91 3.67
N ALA A 105 5.12 13.18 3.48
CA ALA A 105 5.62 13.97 2.38
C ALA A 105 6.20 13.11 1.25
N VAL A 106 5.90 13.47 0.01
CA VAL A 106 6.66 13.04 -1.16
C VAL A 106 7.79 14.04 -1.39
N ARG A 107 9.05 13.61 -1.26
CA ARG A 107 10.24 14.46 -1.48
C ARG A 107 10.95 14.06 -2.76
N ASN A 108 10.88 14.91 -3.78
CA ASN A 108 11.60 14.71 -5.04
C ASN A 108 12.95 15.44 -5.01
N ASN A 109 14.03 14.68 -4.85
CA ASN A 109 15.41 15.16 -4.77
C ASN A 109 16.18 14.89 -6.08
N GLY A 110 15.56 15.15 -7.23
CA GLY A 110 16.20 14.98 -8.55
C GLY A 110 15.69 13.82 -9.40
N GLY A 111 14.61 13.15 -8.99
CA GLY A 111 14.01 12.04 -9.72
C GLY A 111 12.83 12.44 -10.60
N ALA A 112 12.09 11.43 -11.09
CA ALA A 112 10.86 11.60 -11.86
C ALA A 112 9.64 11.15 -11.04
N VAL A 113 8.75 12.08 -10.71
CA VAL A 113 7.59 11.83 -9.86
C VAL A 113 6.29 12.13 -10.61
N SER A 114 5.34 11.19 -10.57
CA SER A 114 3.98 11.38 -11.07
C SER A 114 2.97 11.11 -9.97
N ILE A 115 2.17 12.12 -9.64
CA ILE A 115 1.14 12.04 -8.60
C ILE A 115 -0.22 11.99 -9.27
N ARG A 116 -0.90 10.86 -9.15
CA ARG A 116 -2.27 10.62 -9.63
C ARG A 116 -3.26 10.38 -8.49
N GLY A 117 -2.76 9.99 -7.33
CA GLY A 117 -3.56 9.83 -6.11
C GLY A 117 -3.57 11.08 -5.23
N VAL A 118 -3.55 10.85 -3.91
CA VAL A 118 -3.62 11.91 -2.89
C VAL A 118 -2.31 11.97 -2.12
N VAL A 119 -1.71 13.15 -2.06
CA VAL A 119 -0.46 13.40 -1.32
C VAL A 119 -0.69 14.57 -0.37
N ASN A 120 -0.35 14.41 0.90
CA ASN A 120 -0.50 15.49 1.87
C ASN A 120 0.49 16.63 1.57
N THR A 121 1.79 16.30 1.56
CA THR A 121 2.85 17.29 1.32
C THR A 121 3.73 16.86 0.15
N LEU A 122 4.00 17.78 -0.77
CA LEU A 122 4.96 17.60 -1.84
C LEU A 122 6.11 18.58 -1.66
N VAL A 123 7.34 18.07 -1.58
CA VAL A 123 8.57 18.89 -1.56
C VAL A 123 9.38 18.55 -2.80
N VAL A 124 9.59 19.53 -3.69
CA VAL A 124 10.31 19.35 -4.96
C VAL A 124 11.62 20.11 -4.89
N ASN A 125 12.70 19.40 -4.55
CA ASN A 125 14.05 19.96 -4.49
C ASN A 125 14.78 19.87 -5.84
N GLY A 126 14.31 19.03 -6.76
CA GLY A 126 14.84 18.94 -8.12
C GLY A 126 14.19 17.81 -8.92
N GLY A 127 14.60 17.66 -10.17
CA GLY A 127 14.03 16.69 -11.09
C GLY A 127 12.68 17.15 -11.65
N LYS A 128 11.88 16.20 -12.14
CA LYS A 128 10.59 16.49 -12.79
C LYS A 128 9.44 15.92 -11.96
N THR A 129 8.48 16.76 -11.63
CA THR A 129 7.24 16.34 -10.97
C THR A 129 6.03 16.68 -11.83
N VAL A 130 5.11 15.74 -11.98
CA VAL A 130 3.84 15.97 -12.69
C VAL A 130 2.66 15.58 -11.79
N ILE A 131 1.74 16.51 -11.60
CA ILE A 131 0.58 16.34 -10.73
C ILE A 131 -0.68 16.24 -11.59
N TYR A 132 -1.34 15.10 -11.47
CA TYR A 132 -2.67 14.79 -12.02
C TYR A 132 -3.73 14.71 -10.90
N GLY A 133 -3.31 14.31 -9.70
CA GLY A 133 -4.21 14.10 -8.56
C GLY A 133 -4.29 15.30 -7.62
N THR A 134 -4.40 15.00 -6.32
CA THR A 134 -4.56 15.99 -5.25
C THR A 134 -3.30 16.09 -4.40
N VAL A 135 -2.85 17.31 -4.16
CA VAL A 135 -1.72 17.63 -3.30
C VAL A 135 -2.13 18.72 -2.30
N SER A 136 -2.17 18.44 -1.00
CA SER A 136 -2.66 19.44 -0.04
C SER A 136 -1.72 20.63 0.06
N SER A 137 -0.40 20.42 -0.01
CA SER A 137 0.60 21.50 -0.06
C SER A 137 1.79 21.11 -0.94
N ALA A 138 2.32 22.07 -1.70
CA ALA A 138 3.49 21.89 -2.55
C ALA A 138 4.51 23.01 -2.32
N SER A 139 5.78 22.64 -2.17
CA SER A 139 6.89 23.58 -1.97
C SER A 139 8.19 23.09 -2.62
N GLY A 140 9.20 23.95 -2.68
CA GLY A 140 10.53 23.64 -3.20
C GLY A 140 10.87 24.40 -4.49
N ALA A 141 12.14 24.28 -4.91
CA ALA A 141 12.71 25.02 -6.04
C ALA A 141 12.72 24.22 -7.37
N GLY A 142 12.30 22.95 -7.36
CA GLY A 142 12.30 22.10 -8.55
C GLY A 142 11.08 22.28 -9.44
N GLU A 143 11.13 21.68 -10.62
CA GLU A 143 10.12 21.84 -11.66
C GLU A 143 8.85 21.01 -11.38
N VAL A 144 7.70 21.67 -11.43
CA VAL A 144 6.38 21.06 -11.21
C VAL A 144 5.43 21.41 -12.34
N PHE A 145 4.94 20.38 -13.01
CA PHE A 145 3.92 20.49 -14.05
C PHE A 145 2.55 20.13 -13.49
N TYR A 146 1.60 21.03 -13.63
CA TYR A 146 0.25 20.83 -13.14
C TYR A 146 -0.66 20.48 -14.31
N LYS A 147 -1.37 19.36 -14.21
CA LYS A 147 -2.36 18.97 -15.22
C LYS A 147 -3.72 19.55 -14.87
N GLU A 148 -4.50 19.80 -15.90
CA GLU A 148 -5.87 20.29 -15.75
C GLU A 148 -6.68 19.33 -14.86
N GLY A 149 -7.47 19.89 -13.95
CA GLY A 149 -8.25 19.12 -12.97
C GLY A 149 -7.45 18.66 -11.75
N SER A 150 -6.13 18.83 -11.70
CA SER A 150 -5.37 18.60 -10.46
C SER A 150 -5.73 19.64 -9.39
N VAL A 151 -5.60 19.24 -8.13
CA VAL A 151 -5.93 20.10 -6.98
C VAL A 151 -4.69 20.31 -6.13
N VAL A 152 -4.30 21.56 -5.93
CA VAL A 152 -3.16 21.93 -5.07
C VAL A 152 -3.57 23.03 -4.10
N GLY A 153 -3.34 22.84 -2.79
CA GLY A 153 -3.69 23.86 -1.79
C GLY A 153 -5.19 24.20 -1.80
N TYR A 154 -6.05 23.20 -1.95
CA TYR A 154 -7.51 23.34 -2.07
C TYR A 154 -7.99 24.10 -3.31
N SER A 155 -7.09 24.43 -4.24
CA SER A 155 -7.41 25.13 -5.49
C SER A 155 -7.28 24.19 -6.69
N THR A 156 -8.29 24.18 -7.55
CA THR A 156 -8.27 23.39 -8.80
C THR A 156 -7.50 24.12 -9.90
N VAL A 157 -6.64 23.40 -10.62
CA VAL A 157 -5.87 23.92 -11.74
C VAL A 157 -6.74 23.93 -13.00
N LYS A 158 -7.09 25.13 -13.47
CA LYS A 158 -7.96 25.35 -14.65
C LYS A 158 -7.24 25.35 -15.99
N LYS A 159 -5.90 25.44 -16.00
CA LYS A 159 -5.09 25.42 -17.23
C LYS A 159 -3.73 24.82 -16.92
N SER A 160 -3.31 23.82 -17.68
CA SER A 160 -2.00 23.19 -17.46
C SER A 160 -0.87 24.17 -17.70
N ARG A 161 0.09 24.22 -16.78
CA ARG A 161 1.39 24.88 -16.95
C ARG A 161 2.49 23.85 -16.75
#